data_AF-A0A957Z4E2-F1
#
_entry.id   AF-A0A957Z4E2-F1
#
_cell.length_a   1.000
_cell.length_b   1.000
_cell.length_c   1.000
_cell.angle_alpha   90.00
_cell.angle_beta   90.00
_cell.angle_gamma   90.00
#
_symmetry.space_group_name_H-M   'P 1'
#
loop_
_entity.id
_entity.type
_entity.pdbx_description
1 polymer ?
#
loop_
_entity_poly.entity_id
_entity_poly.type
_entity_poly.pdbx_seq_one_letter_code
_entity_poly.pdbx_strand_id
1 'polypeptide(L)'
;MKRHKTSYFMRALVVFAASLMLVLATGTAAQAGAVAAPLAQSGGTIAVAKADSVNIRSGPSTGYPVVGSLAYGQSCPVIGRDTISGWWLLQCPNGVTGWVSPDLVNIIGDPNGVPLYTVAGPTPSQPQPQPTPPPSGWSASYFANRDLQGNPVLVQTVQDINFNWGYGSPGPSVPPDYFSARYQRTMTMSPGYYEFTLGMDDGARLLIDGQVVINDWRIGSFRQISTVRYVDGNAHNYVVEYFEDTGQAAVQLSIQPSAPPQPQPPQPQPPSGNWTVPQNQWLAQFFNNTDLAGGPAYIQYVGRGAYPLDLDWGNGSPAPGVNADYFSTKFEGVFYFDAGNYQFYSRVDDGVRVYIDNILLIDAWYDGYKEPSNTFRQLGGGNHTIRVEFYERTGTAFVRVWWSRIN
;
A
#
# COMPACT_ATOMS: atom_id res chain seq x y z
N MET A 1 14.94 -62.40 -7.34
CA MET A 1 13.96 -63.50 -7.18
C MET A 1 12.57 -62.90 -7.05
N LYS A 2 11.64 -63.30 -7.94
CA LYS A 2 10.15 -63.32 -7.88
C LYS A 2 9.40 -62.12 -7.22
N ARG A 3 8.73 -61.26 -8.02
CA ARG A 3 7.33 -61.35 -8.55
C ARG A 3 6.23 -61.14 -7.50
N HIS A 4 5.37 -60.13 -7.69
CA HIS A 4 3.97 -60.35 -8.07
C HIS A 4 3.31 -59.10 -8.69
N LYS A 5 2.66 -59.34 -9.84
CA LYS A 5 1.69 -58.48 -10.53
C LYS A 5 0.28 -58.94 -10.13
N THR A 6 -0.70 -58.03 -10.15
CA THR A 6 -2.09 -58.36 -10.54
C THR A 6 -2.71 -57.18 -11.31
N SER A 7 -3.45 -57.50 -12.36
CA SER A 7 -4.13 -56.67 -13.38
C SER A 7 -5.56 -57.22 -13.51
N TYR A 8 -6.58 -56.40 -13.81
CA TYR A 8 -7.77 -56.80 -14.62
C TYR A 8 -8.42 -55.53 -15.26
N PHE A 9 -8.44 -55.34 -16.60
CA PHE A 9 -9.39 -55.72 -17.70
C PHE A 9 -10.39 -54.58 -18.09
N MET A 10 -10.27 -54.00 -19.30
CA MET A 10 -11.03 -54.20 -20.58
C MET A 10 -12.37 -53.43 -20.70
N ARG A 11 -12.49 -52.43 -21.61
CA ARG A 11 -12.90 -52.47 -23.05
C ARG A 11 -14.40 -52.66 -23.31
N ALA A 12 -15.03 -51.70 -24.00
CA ALA A 12 -16.08 -51.97 -25.00
C ALA A 12 -16.17 -50.82 -26.02
N LEU A 13 -16.15 -51.19 -27.30
CA LEU A 13 -16.34 -50.39 -28.51
C LEU A 13 -17.56 -50.99 -29.22
N VAL A 14 -18.48 -50.18 -29.75
CA VAL A 14 -19.54 -50.66 -30.67
C VAL A 14 -19.76 -49.63 -31.78
N VAL A 15 -19.72 -50.12 -33.03
CA VAL A 15 -20.01 -49.45 -34.31
C VAL A 15 -21.01 -50.33 -35.07
N PHE A 16 -22.03 -49.76 -35.72
CA PHE A 16 -22.76 -50.26 -36.92
C PHE A 16 -23.59 -49.06 -37.44
N ALA A 17 -23.43 -48.46 -38.63
CA ALA A 17 -23.55 -48.89 -40.05
C ALA A 17 -24.85 -48.35 -40.71
N ALA A 18 -24.74 -48.03 -42.00
CA ALA A 18 -25.57 -47.14 -42.82
C ALA A 18 -26.94 -47.67 -43.29
N SER A 19 -27.78 -46.78 -43.82
CA SER A 19 -28.74 -47.06 -44.91
C SER A 19 -29.11 -45.79 -45.71
N LEU A 20 -29.23 -45.97 -47.02
CA LEU A 20 -29.40 -45.01 -48.12
C LEU A 20 -30.72 -45.31 -48.86
N MET A 21 -31.50 -44.31 -49.27
CA MET A 21 -32.47 -44.34 -50.39
C MET A 21 -32.98 -42.90 -50.67
N LEU A 22 -33.54 -42.50 -51.83
CA LEU A 22 -33.26 -42.62 -53.27
C LEU A 22 -34.35 -41.75 -53.97
N VAL A 23 -33.93 -40.75 -54.78
CA VAL A 23 -34.52 -40.24 -56.06
C VAL A 23 -35.90 -39.54 -56.08
N LEU A 24 -35.94 -38.32 -56.63
CA LEU A 24 -36.51 -38.00 -57.96
C LEU A 24 -36.15 -36.58 -58.41
N ALA A 25 -35.70 -36.46 -59.67
CA ALA A 25 -35.29 -35.25 -60.36
C ALA A 25 -36.19 -35.01 -61.57
N THR A 26 -36.60 -33.75 -61.80
CA THR A 26 -36.95 -33.10 -63.08
C THR A 26 -37.15 -31.60 -62.74
N GLY A 27 -36.50 -30.57 -63.29
CA GLY A 27 -35.73 -30.39 -64.51
C GLY A 27 -36.41 -29.32 -65.37
N THR A 28 -35.91 -28.08 -65.39
CA THR A 28 -35.98 -27.15 -66.54
C THR A 28 -34.99 -25.97 -66.42
N ALA A 29 -34.01 -26.00 -67.34
CA ALA A 29 -33.40 -24.92 -68.13
C ALA A 29 -33.19 -23.48 -67.59
N ALA A 30 -31.93 -23.04 -67.70
CA ALA A 30 -31.45 -21.95 -68.58
C ALA A 30 -30.54 -20.91 -67.89
N GLN A 31 -29.38 -20.72 -68.52
CA GLN A 31 -28.32 -19.76 -68.19
C GLN A 31 -28.72 -18.30 -68.45
N ALA A 32 -28.27 -17.43 -67.53
CA ALA A 32 -27.61 -16.13 -67.72
C ALA A 32 -28.21 -14.99 -66.86
N GLY A 33 -27.43 -14.54 -65.88
CA GLY A 33 -27.70 -13.34 -65.07
C GLY A 33 -26.78 -13.31 -63.85
N ALA A 34 -25.76 -12.45 -63.88
CA ALA A 34 -24.75 -12.33 -62.82
C ALA A 34 -25.37 -11.95 -61.47
N VAL A 35 -24.95 -12.63 -60.39
CA VAL A 35 -25.06 -12.15 -59.02
C VAL A 35 -23.75 -12.42 -58.29
N ALA A 36 -23.34 -11.39 -57.55
CA ALA A 36 -22.01 -11.17 -57.00
C ALA A 36 -21.45 -12.34 -56.19
N ALA A 37 -20.12 -12.42 -56.18
CA ALA A 37 -19.36 -13.21 -55.21
C ALA A 37 -19.89 -12.95 -53.79
N PRO A 38 -19.86 -13.96 -52.89
CA PRO A 38 -20.16 -13.72 -51.48
C PRO A 38 -19.16 -12.67 -50.98
N LEU A 39 -19.67 -11.57 -50.42
CA LEU A 39 -18.85 -10.56 -49.76
C LEU A 39 -17.98 -11.26 -48.71
N ALA A 40 -16.67 -11.23 -48.92
CA ALA A 40 -15.71 -11.72 -47.95
C ALA A 40 -15.93 -10.96 -46.63
N GLN A 41 -16.04 -11.75 -45.56
CA GLN A 41 -16.20 -11.32 -44.18
C GLN A 41 -15.12 -10.28 -43.83
N SER A 42 -15.54 -9.04 -43.58
CA SER A 42 -14.67 -7.97 -43.10
C SER A 42 -14.10 -8.37 -41.73
N GLY A 43 -12.88 -8.90 -41.70
CA GLY A 43 -12.13 -9.12 -40.47
C GLY A 43 -11.98 -7.80 -39.72
N GLY A 44 -12.36 -7.79 -38.43
CA GLY A 44 -12.30 -6.59 -37.60
C GLY A 44 -10.88 -6.03 -37.50
N THR A 45 -10.77 -4.70 -37.37
CA THR A 45 -9.51 -4.00 -37.24
C THR A 45 -8.82 -4.35 -35.92
N ILE A 46 -7.52 -4.66 -35.97
CA ILE A 46 -6.70 -5.00 -34.80
C ILE A 46 -5.46 -4.09 -34.72
N ALA A 47 -4.98 -3.88 -33.51
CA ALA A 47 -3.72 -3.22 -33.21
C ALA A 47 -2.70 -4.25 -32.74
N VAL A 48 -1.50 -4.26 -33.35
CA VAL A 48 -0.40 -5.16 -33.02
C VAL A 48 0.77 -4.35 -32.47
N ALA A 49 1.25 -4.67 -31.27
CA ALA A 49 2.33 -3.92 -30.62
C ALA A 49 3.67 -4.02 -31.36
N LYS A 50 4.34 -2.87 -31.55
CA LYS A 50 5.67 -2.75 -32.20
C LYS A 50 6.85 -2.92 -31.24
N ALA A 51 6.59 -2.97 -29.93
CA ALA A 51 7.59 -3.05 -28.87
C ALA A 51 7.04 -3.88 -27.70
N ASP A 52 7.92 -4.28 -26.77
CA ASP A 52 7.49 -4.84 -25.49
C ASP A 52 6.97 -3.75 -24.54
N SER A 53 6.01 -4.12 -23.70
CA SER A 53 5.40 -3.25 -22.67
C SER A 53 4.76 -1.97 -23.23
N VAL A 54 4.07 -2.07 -24.37
CA VAL A 54 3.27 -0.95 -24.91
C VAL A 54 2.09 -0.68 -23.99
N ASN A 55 2.08 0.50 -23.36
CA ASN A 55 1.06 0.90 -22.40
C ASN A 55 -0.34 1.05 -23.03
N ILE A 56 -1.34 0.45 -22.39
CA ILE A 56 -2.75 0.74 -22.59
C ILE A 56 -3.18 1.69 -21.47
N ARG A 57 -3.79 2.83 -21.82
CA ARG A 57 -4.12 3.92 -20.88
C ARG A 57 -5.62 4.14 -20.75
N SER A 58 -6.06 4.76 -19.67
CA SER A 58 -7.49 5.08 -19.46
C SER A 58 -8.01 6.17 -20.41
N GLY A 59 -7.13 6.90 -21.11
CA GLY A 59 -7.47 7.92 -22.09
C GLY A 59 -6.41 8.11 -23.19
N PRO A 60 -6.73 8.80 -24.28
CA PRO A 60 -5.92 8.88 -25.51
C PRO A 60 -4.77 9.90 -25.44
N SER A 61 -3.94 9.80 -24.39
CA SER A 61 -2.68 10.53 -24.29
C SER A 61 -1.78 9.90 -23.24
N THR A 62 -0.49 10.28 -23.22
CA THR A 62 0.44 9.88 -22.17
C THR A 62 0.13 10.49 -20.80
N GLY A 63 -0.77 11.47 -20.72
CA GLY A 63 -1.23 12.10 -19.47
C GLY A 63 -2.26 11.28 -18.69
N TYR A 64 -2.84 10.24 -19.29
CA TYR A 64 -3.78 9.34 -18.59
C TYR A 64 -3.05 8.16 -17.92
N PRO A 65 -3.54 7.67 -16.77
CA PRO A 65 -3.01 6.48 -16.11
C PRO A 65 -2.93 5.24 -17.01
N VAL A 66 -1.93 4.40 -16.77
CA VAL A 66 -1.78 3.09 -17.42
C VAL A 66 -2.75 2.10 -16.76
N VAL A 67 -3.55 1.39 -17.57
CA VAL A 67 -4.53 0.38 -17.14
C VAL A 67 -4.19 -1.02 -17.63
N GLY A 68 -3.14 -1.16 -18.45
CA GLY A 68 -2.63 -2.44 -18.93
C GLY A 68 -1.45 -2.26 -19.88
N SER A 69 -0.97 -3.36 -20.47
CA SER A 69 0.11 -3.32 -21.46
C SER A 69 -0.02 -4.45 -22.50
N LEU A 70 0.69 -4.28 -23.62
CA LEU A 70 0.86 -5.29 -24.67
C LEU A 70 2.35 -5.65 -24.81
N ALA A 71 2.64 -6.94 -24.92
CA ALA A 71 3.97 -7.44 -25.30
C ALA A 71 4.21 -7.32 -26.81
N TYR A 72 5.47 -7.39 -27.27
CA TYR A 72 5.83 -7.31 -28.68
C TYR A 72 5.05 -8.33 -29.51
N GLY A 73 4.41 -7.87 -30.59
CA GLY A 73 3.62 -8.72 -31.48
C GLY A 73 2.25 -9.15 -30.93
N GLN A 74 1.92 -8.82 -29.67
CA GLN A 74 0.59 -9.07 -29.13
C GLN A 74 -0.43 -8.16 -29.82
N SER A 75 -1.63 -8.70 -30.09
CA SER A 75 -2.70 -8.00 -30.78
C SER A 75 -3.97 -7.85 -29.93
N CYS A 76 -4.67 -6.73 -30.07
CA CYS A 76 -6.04 -6.55 -29.55
C CYS A 76 -6.98 -5.94 -30.61
N PRO A 77 -8.27 -6.29 -30.57
CA PRO A 77 -9.31 -5.60 -31.34
C PRO A 77 -9.31 -4.09 -31.11
N VAL A 78 -9.40 -3.34 -32.20
CA VAL A 78 -9.63 -1.90 -32.20
C VAL A 78 -11.13 -1.65 -32.28
N ILE A 79 -11.68 -0.99 -31.28
CA ILE A 79 -13.10 -0.66 -31.20
C ILE A 79 -13.38 0.84 -31.37
N GLY A 80 -12.33 1.66 -31.50
CA GLY A 80 -12.49 3.08 -31.70
C GLY A 80 -11.22 3.82 -32.02
N ARG A 81 -11.36 5.06 -32.49
CA ARG A 81 -10.27 6.01 -32.70
C ARG A 81 -10.65 7.39 -32.20
N ASP A 82 -9.74 8.03 -31.48
CA ASP A 82 -9.92 9.42 -31.06
C ASP A 82 -9.62 10.37 -32.22
N THR A 83 -10.54 11.31 -32.46
CA THR A 83 -10.50 12.27 -33.57
C THR A 83 -9.53 13.42 -33.34
N ILE A 84 -9.09 13.65 -32.10
CA ILE A 84 -8.18 14.74 -31.75
C ILE A 84 -6.73 14.25 -31.78
N SER A 85 -6.42 13.19 -31.03
CA SER A 85 -5.07 12.66 -30.83
C SER A 85 -4.70 11.52 -31.78
N GLY A 86 -5.70 10.89 -32.41
CA GLY A 86 -5.50 9.73 -33.29
C GLY A 86 -5.23 8.41 -32.55
N TRP A 87 -5.30 8.35 -31.22
CA TRP A 87 -5.12 7.12 -30.44
C TRP A 87 -6.22 6.09 -30.69
N TRP A 88 -5.89 4.82 -30.51
CA TRP A 88 -6.78 3.69 -30.76
C TRP A 88 -7.36 3.17 -29.45
N LEU A 89 -8.68 3.02 -29.38
CA LEU A 89 -9.37 2.36 -28.28
C LEU A 89 -9.38 0.86 -28.53
N LEU A 90 -8.83 0.11 -27.58
CA LEU A 90 -8.73 -1.34 -27.60
C LEU A 90 -9.71 -1.98 -26.64
N GLN A 91 -10.18 -3.16 -27.01
CA GLN A 91 -10.86 -4.10 -26.09
C GLN A 91 -10.14 -5.44 -26.18
N CYS A 92 -9.22 -5.68 -25.25
CA CYS A 92 -8.38 -6.86 -25.26
C CYS A 92 -9.11 -8.11 -24.69
N PRO A 93 -8.79 -9.33 -25.14
CA PRO A 93 -9.43 -10.56 -24.67
C PRO A 93 -9.26 -10.85 -23.16
N ASN A 94 -8.25 -10.25 -22.52
CA ASN A 94 -8.01 -10.35 -21.08
C ASN A 94 -8.88 -9.41 -20.23
N GLY A 95 -9.85 -8.71 -20.85
CA GLY A 95 -10.76 -7.79 -20.18
C GLY A 95 -10.27 -6.34 -20.10
N VAL A 96 -9.02 -6.06 -20.49
CA VAL A 96 -8.49 -4.68 -20.49
C VAL A 96 -9.11 -3.90 -21.65
N THR A 97 -9.75 -2.78 -21.32
CA THR A 97 -10.24 -1.80 -22.30
C THR A 97 -9.52 -0.48 -22.07
N GLY A 98 -8.95 0.12 -23.12
CA GLY A 98 -8.23 1.38 -23.00
C GLY A 98 -7.51 1.80 -24.26
N TRP A 99 -6.81 2.91 -24.20
CA TRP A 99 -6.25 3.63 -25.33
C TRP A 99 -4.77 3.30 -25.53
N VAL A 100 -4.37 3.06 -26.78
CA VAL A 100 -2.98 2.83 -27.17
C VAL A 100 -2.50 3.89 -28.16
N SER A 101 -1.23 4.27 -28.02
CA SER A 101 -0.59 5.24 -28.90
C SER A 101 -0.49 4.70 -30.34
N PRO A 102 -0.82 5.51 -31.37
CA PRO A 102 -0.74 5.09 -32.77
C PRO A 102 0.71 4.81 -33.20
N ASP A 103 1.69 5.43 -32.56
CA ASP A 103 3.11 5.26 -32.91
C ASP A 103 3.63 3.88 -32.49
N LEU A 104 3.03 3.29 -31.45
CA LEU A 104 3.48 2.06 -30.82
C LEU A 104 2.78 0.79 -31.34
N VAL A 105 1.81 0.92 -32.27
CA VAL A 105 1.07 -0.22 -32.82
C VAL A 105 0.97 -0.18 -34.35
N ASN A 106 1.02 -1.35 -34.98
CA ASN A 106 0.65 -1.53 -36.38
C ASN A 106 -0.85 -1.86 -36.44
N ILE A 107 -1.59 -1.15 -37.29
CA ILE A 107 -3.02 -1.43 -37.50
C ILE A 107 -3.18 -2.36 -38.70
N ILE A 108 -3.92 -3.45 -38.49
CA ILE A 108 -4.26 -4.44 -39.52
C ILE A 108 -5.79 -4.46 -39.65
N GLY A 109 -6.30 -4.31 -40.88
CA GLY A 109 -7.74 -4.18 -41.16
C GLY A 109 -8.07 -2.82 -41.77
N ASP A 110 -9.34 -2.43 -41.74
CA ASP A 110 -9.79 -1.12 -42.21
C ASP A 110 -9.75 -0.07 -41.07
N PRO A 111 -8.76 0.84 -41.05
CA PRO A 111 -8.68 1.88 -40.03
C PRO A 111 -9.77 2.95 -40.16
N ASN A 112 -10.45 3.05 -41.31
CA ASN A 112 -11.51 4.04 -41.53
C ASN A 112 -12.90 3.51 -41.14
N GLY A 113 -13.02 2.19 -41.00
CA GLY A 113 -14.26 1.53 -40.57
C GLY A 113 -14.48 1.50 -39.05
N VAL A 114 -13.54 2.02 -38.25
CA VAL A 114 -13.70 2.03 -36.78
C VAL A 114 -14.51 3.25 -36.30
N PRO A 115 -15.33 3.10 -35.24
CA PRO A 115 -16.04 4.22 -34.65
C PRO A 115 -15.10 5.36 -34.23
N LEU A 116 -15.50 6.59 -34.53
CA LEU A 116 -14.77 7.80 -34.16
C LEU A 116 -15.30 8.36 -32.83
N TYR A 117 -14.38 8.67 -31.93
CA TYR A 117 -14.66 9.29 -30.64
C TYR A 117 -14.00 10.67 -30.57
N THR A 118 -14.56 11.57 -29.79
CA THR A 118 -13.90 12.83 -29.43
C THR A 118 -13.74 12.84 -27.93
N VAL A 119 -12.56 12.45 -27.45
CA VAL A 119 -12.27 12.49 -26.02
C VAL A 119 -11.68 13.86 -25.72
N ALA A 120 -12.39 14.65 -24.91
CA ALA A 120 -11.81 15.88 -24.37
C ALA A 120 -10.50 15.51 -23.68
N GLY A 121 -9.39 16.12 -24.12
CA GLY A 121 -8.05 15.83 -23.60
C GLY A 121 -8.02 15.91 -22.08
N PRO A 122 -7.01 15.32 -21.42
CA PRO A 122 -6.91 15.43 -19.99
C PRO A 122 -6.83 16.92 -19.71
N THR A 123 -7.76 17.44 -18.91
CA THR A 123 -7.61 18.78 -18.35
C THR A 123 -6.16 18.83 -17.86
N PRO A 124 -5.38 19.87 -18.23
CA PRO A 124 -4.03 20.02 -17.67
C PRO A 124 -4.12 19.68 -16.19
N SER A 125 -3.15 18.94 -15.67
CA SER A 125 -2.99 18.83 -14.22
C SER A 125 -2.73 20.25 -13.70
N GLN A 126 -3.79 21.03 -13.58
CA GLN A 126 -3.89 22.09 -12.62
C GLN A 126 -3.45 21.42 -11.32
N PRO A 127 -2.64 22.08 -10.49
CA PRO A 127 -2.63 21.72 -9.09
C PRO A 127 -4.11 21.60 -8.74
N GLN A 128 -4.57 20.37 -8.46
CA GLN A 128 -5.94 20.15 -8.03
C GLN A 128 -6.15 21.22 -6.98
N PRO A 129 -7.08 22.19 -7.15
CA PRO A 129 -7.25 23.20 -6.14
C PRO A 129 -7.46 22.40 -4.87
N GLN A 130 -6.47 22.47 -3.97
CA GLN A 130 -6.59 21.91 -2.64
C GLN A 130 -7.90 22.51 -2.19
N PRO A 131 -8.98 21.71 -2.00
CA PRO A 131 -10.27 22.29 -1.68
C PRO A 131 -9.99 23.20 -0.50
N THR A 132 -10.22 24.51 -0.68
CA THR A 132 -9.94 25.49 0.36
C THR A 132 -10.62 24.93 1.59
N PRO A 133 -9.87 24.56 2.65
CA PRO A 133 -10.45 23.86 3.79
C PRO A 133 -11.68 24.66 4.21
N PRO A 134 -12.88 24.04 4.27
CA PRO A 134 -14.07 24.78 4.61
C PRO A 134 -13.82 25.48 5.95
N PRO A 135 -14.30 26.72 6.16
CA PRO A 135 -14.01 27.50 7.37
C PRO A 135 -14.36 26.79 8.69
N SER A 136 -15.15 25.70 8.63
CA SER A 136 -15.48 24.82 9.76
C SER A 136 -15.75 23.38 9.28
N GLY A 137 -14.73 22.51 9.33
CA GLY A 137 -14.88 21.06 9.13
C GLY A 137 -13.69 20.41 8.40
N TRP A 138 -13.72 19.08 8.33
CA TRP A 138 -12.81 18.25 7.53
C TRP A 138 -13.38 18.04 6.13
N SER A 139 -12.54 18.18 5.11
CA SER A 139 -12.86 17.67 3.78
C SER A 139 -12.64 16.16 3.78
N ALA A 140 -13.70 15.37 3.58
CA ALA A 140 -13.68 13.92 3.54
C ALA A 140 -13.85 13.43 2.09
N SER A 141 -12.87 12.72 1.58
CA SER A 141 -12.89 12.05 0.27
C SER A 141 -12.91 10.54 0.46
N TYR A 142 -13.87 9.85 -0.15
CA TYR A 142 -14.04 8.40 -0.05
C TYR A 142 -13.80 7.74 -1.40
N PHE A 143 -13.11 6.60 -1.42
CA PHE A 143 -12.70 5.87 -2.62
C PHE A 143 -13.27 4.46 -2.59
N ALA A 144 -13.76 3.96 -3.73
CA ALA A 144 -14.25 2.59 -3.89
C ALA A 144 -13.11 1.59 -4.13
N ASN A 145 -12.03 1.73 -3.36
CA ASN A 145 -10.89 0.82 -3.27
C ASN A 145 -10.16 1.09 -1.94
N ARG A 146 -9.38 0.11 -1.49
CA ARG A 146 -8.63 0.18 -0.24
C ARG A 146 -7.40 1.09 -0.29
N ASP A 147 -6.92 1.42 -1.48
CA ASP A 147 -5.59 1.97 -1.71
C ASP A 147 -5.56 3.50 -1.94
N LEU A 148 -6.66 4.21 -1.68
CA LEU A 148 -6.81 5.65 -1.95
C LEU A 148 -6.51 6.03 -3.42
N GLN A 149 -6.81 5.12 -4.36
CA GLN A 149 -6.49 5.30 -5.77
C GLN A 149 -7.64 5.94 -6.56
N GLY A 150 -7.27 6.69 -7.60
CA GLY A 150 -8.21 7.28 -8.54
C GLY A 150 -8.98 8.47 -7.96
N ASN A 151 -10.12 8.79 -8.58
CA ASN A 151 -11.00 9.86 -8.11
C ASN A 151 -11.91 9.35 -6.98
N PRO A 152 -12.18 10.17 -5.96
CA PRO A 152 -13.13 9.81 -4.92
C PRO A 152 -14.54 9.65 -5.49
N VAL A 153 -15.27 8.64 -5.02
CA VAL A 153 -16.66 8.35 -5.39
C VAL A 153 -17.67 9.14 -4.55
N LEU A 154 -17.21 9.70 -3.43
CA LEU A 154 -17.98 10.60 -2.57
C LEU A 154 -17.02 11.63 -1.94
N VAL A 155 -17.40 12.90 -1.98
CA VAL A 155 -16.70 14.00 -1.29
C VAL A 155 -17.71 14.78 -0.48
N GLN A 156 -17.39 15.05 0.79
CA GLN A 156 -18.27 15.80 1.69
C GLN A 156 -17.47 16.56 2.74
N THR A 157 -18.12 17.52 3.39
CA THR A 157 -17.57 18.21 4.56
C THR A 157 -18.17 17.58 5.81
N VAL A 158 -17.33 17.17 6.76
CA VAL A 158 -17.75 16.59 8.04
C VAL A 158 -17.19 17.44 9.19
N GLN A 159 -17.93 17.57 10.29
CA GLN A 159 -17.46 18.41 11.41
C GLN A 159 -16.31 17.76 12.18
N ASP A 160 -16.46 16.46 12.45
CA ASP A 160 -15.49 15.64 13.19
C ASP A 160 -15.24 14.32 12.45
N ILE A 161 -14.11 13.67 12.76
CA ILE A 161 -13.83 12.30 12.34
C ILE A 161 -14.23 11.40 13.51
N ASN A 162 -15.47 10.95 13.51
CA ASN A 162 -16.01 10.03 14.52
C ASN A 162 -17.11 9.18 13.90
N PHE A 163 -16.69 8.17 13.14
CA PHE A 163 -17.58 7.32 12.37
C PHE A 163 -17.50 5.87 12.85
N ASN A 164 -18.67 5.26 12.97
CA ASN A 164 -18.84 3.83 13.12
C ASN A 164 -19.95 3.40 12.16
N TRP A 165 -19.55 2.84 11.02
CA TRP A 165 -20.49 2.38 9.99
C TRP A 165 -20.94 0.94 10.24
N GLY A 166 -20.33 0.22 11.19
CA GLY A 166 -20.54 -1.22 11.35
C GLY A 166 -20.27 -1.92 10.02
N TYR A 167 -21.18 -2.78 9.57
CA TYR A 167 -21.10 -3.45 8.26
C TYR A 167 -21.60 -2.59 7.08
N GLY A 168 -21.77 -1.28 7.28
CA GLY A 168 -22.29 -0.35 6.30
C GLY A 168 -21.18 0.43 5.58
N SER A 169 -21.58 1.50 4.89
CA SER A 169 -20.64 2.40 4.22
C SER A 169 -20.93 3.88 4.51
N PRO A 170 -19.98 4.79 4.23
CA PRO A 170 -20.17 6.24 4.38
C PRO A 170 -21.26 6.85 3.50
N GLY A 171 -21.73 6.13 2.48
CA GLY A 171 -22.80 6.56 1.58
C GLY A 171 -23.02 5.58 0.44
N PRO A 172 -24.13 5.70 -0.31
CA PRO A 172 -24.56 4.68 -1.28
C PRO A 172 -23.59 4.48 -2.46
N SER A 173 -22.73 5.46 -2.76
CA SER A 173 -21.70 5.36 -3.80
C SER A 173 -20.40 4.71 -3.31
N VAL A 174 -20.28 4.43 -2.01
CA VAL A 174 -19.12 3.77 -1.39
C VAL A 174 -19.51 2.32 -1.08
N PRO A 175 -18.73 1.33 -1.51
CA PRO A 175 -19.01 -0.06 -1.16
C PRO A 175 -18.87 -0.28 0.37
N PRO A 176 -19.60 -1.24 0.96
CA PRO A 176 -19.46 -1.59 2.38
C PRO A 176 -18.07 -2.11 2.76
N ASP A 177 -17.45 -2.86 1.86
CA ASP A 177 -16.11 -3.43 2.02
C ASP A 177 -15.14 -2.81 1.00
N TYR A 178 -13.84 -2.96 1.24
CA TYR A 178 -12.75 -2.56 0.34
C TYR A 178 -12.79 -1.08 -0.08
N PHE A 179 -13.10 -0.19 0.86
CA PHE A 179 -13.09 1.25 0.63
C PHE A 179 -11.99 1.95 1.42
N SER A 180 -11.71 3.20 1.07
CA SER A 180 -10.78 4.04 1.83
C SER A 180 -11.26 5.47 1.91
N ALA A 181 -10.69 6.23 2.85
CA ALA A 181 -11.04 7.62 3.06
C ALA A 181 -9.80 8.47 3.36
N ARG A 182 -9.81 9.71 2.87
CA ARG A 182 -8.88 10.77 3.24
C ARG A 182 -9.66 11.95 3.81
N TYR A 183 -9.36 12.29 5.05
CA TYR A 183 -9.86 13.47 5.73
C TYR A 183 -8.75 14.52 5.78
N GLN A 184 -9.04 15.75 5.39
CA GLN A 184 -8.05 16.83 5.40
C GLN A 184 -8.63 18.11 6.01
N ARG A 185 -7.83 18.76 6.86
CA ARG A 185 -8.15 20.07 7.44
C ARG A 185 -6.87 20.85 7.72
N THR A 186 -6.82 22.10 7.26
CA THR A 186 -5.84 23.06 7.76
C THR A 186 -6.45 23.81 8.94
N MET A 187 -5.78 23.80 10.09
CA MET A 187 -6.26 24.50 11.28
C MET A 187 -5.11 25.04 12.12
N THR A 188 -5.41 26.10 12.85
CA THR A 188 -4.53 26.69 13.87
C THR A 188 -5.05 26.30 15.25
N MET A 189 -4.17 25.83 16.12
CA MET A 189 -4.45 25.54 17.53
C MET A 189 -3.56 26.42 18.40
N SER A 190 -3.90 26.64 19.67
CA SER A 190 -3.01 27.35 20.58
C SER A 190 -1.68 26.62 20.72
N PRO A 191 -0.53 27.33 20.86
CA PRO A 191 0.73 26.66 21.10
C PRO A 191 0.67 25.79 22.36
N GLY A 192 1.13 24.54 22.27
CA GLY A 192 1.03 23.60 23.38
C GLY A 192 1.24 22.15 22.96
N TYR A 193 1.29 21.25 23.95
CA TYR A 193 1.29 19.82 23.70
C TYR A 193 -0.13 19.31 23.54
N TYR A 194 -0.32 18.42 22.58
CA TYR A 194 -1.59 17.77 22.30
C TYR A 194 -1.39 16.26 22.18
N GLU A 195 -2.30 15.50 22.77
CA GLU A 195 -2.45 14.08 22.50
C GLU A 195 -3.39 13.89 21.31
N PHE A 196 -2.91 13.18 20.30
CA PHE A 196 -3.67 12.73 19.14
C PHE A 196 -3.98 11.26 19.35
N THR A 197 -5.26 10.89 19.41
CA THR A 197 -5.70 9.50 19.48
C THR A 197 -6.45 9.15 18.20
N LEU A 198 -5.95 8.15 17.47
CA LEU A 198 -6.55 7.65 16.25
C LEU A 198 -7.13 6.26 16.51
N GLY A 199 -8.45 6.12 16.38
CA GLY A 199 -9.16 4.85 16.39
C GLY A 199 -9.47 4.37 14.98
N MET A 200 -9.29 3.09 14.71
CA MET A 200 -9.51 2.50 13.39
C MET A 200 -9.94 1.03 13.47
N ASP A 201 -10.81 0.65 12.55
CA ASP A 201 -11.11 -0.71 12.09
C ASP A 201 -11.42 -0.55 10.59
N ASP A 202 -10.56 -0.94 9.64
CA ASP A 202 -9.31 -1.69 9.79
C ASP A 202 -8.05 -0.86 10.10
N GLY A 203 -7.60 -0.02 9.16
CA GLY A 203 -6.25 0.58 9.21
C GLY A 203 -6.26 2.07 8.93
N ALA A 204 -5.45 2.83 9.66
CA ALA A 204 -5.38 4.27 9.50
C ALA A 204 -4.02 4.87 9.85
N ARG A 205 -3.79 6.09 9.36
CA ARG A 205 -2.63 6.91 9.71
C ARG A 205 -3.00 8.39 9.82
N LEU A 206 -2.32 9.10 10.70
CA LEU A 206 -2.43 10.54 10.88
C LEU A 206 -1.16 11.21 10.37
N LEU A 207 -1.32 12.26 9.58
CA LEU A 207 -0.26 13.13 9.11
C LEU A 207 -0.48 14.57 9.58
N ILE A 208 0.62 15.24 9.91
CA ILE A 208 0.68 16.68 10.18
C ILE A 208 1.73 17.26 9.23
N ASP A 209 1.32 18.21 8.39
CA ASP A 209 2.16 18.81 7.32
C ASP A 209 2.84 17.76 6.42
N GLY A 210 2.14 16.66 6.16
CA GLY A 210 2.66 15.54 5.35
C GLY A 210 3.68 14.66 6.06
N GLN A 211 3.92 14.85 7.37
CA GLN A 211 4.68 13.92 8.21
C GLN A 211 3.71 12.93 8.87
N VAL A 212 3.96 11.62 8.73
CA VAL A 212 3.15 10.60 9.39
C VAL A 212 3.52 10.56 10.88
N VAL A 213 2.58 10.91 11.74
CA VAL A 213 2.77 10.96 13.21
C VAL A 213 2.14 9.76 13.94
N ILE A 214 1.15 9.10 13.34
CA ILE A 214 0.60 7.79 13.74
C ILE A 214 0.49 6.94 12.48
N ASN A 215 0.95 5.68 12.52
CA ASN A 215 0.86 4.76 11.39
C ASN A 215 0.45 3.35 11.83
N ASP A 216 -0.80 2.97 11.57
CA ASP A 216 -1.29 1.62 11.80
C ASP A 216 -2.06 1.12 10.58
N TRP A 217 -1.35 1.04 9.45
CA TRP A 217 -1.88 0.66 8.15
C TRP A 217 -1.95 -0.87 7.96
N ARG A 218 -2.69 -1.55 8.83
CA ARG A 218 -2.90 -3.01 8.77
C ARG A 218 -4.36 -3.39 9.00
N ILE A 219 -4.72 -4.56 8.51
CA ILE A 219 -6.01 -5.22 8.77
C ILE A 219 -6.05 -5.59 10.25
N GLY A 220 -7.21 -5.40 10.87
CA GLY A 220 -7.45 -5.81 12.24
C GLY A 220 -8.61 -5.06 12.86
N SER A 221 -9.21 -5.68 13.87
CA SER A 221 -10.34 -5.12 14.61
C SER A 221 -10.04 -3.76 15.25
N PHE A 222 -11.13 -3.08 15.65
CA PHE A 222 -11.07 -1.77 16.26
C PHE A 222 -10.01 -1.65 17.36
N ARG A 223 -9.13 -0.68 17.17
CA ARG A 223 -8.06 -0.34 18.11
C ARG A 223 -7.77 1.15 18.07
N GLN A 224 -7.05 1.63 19.07
CA GLN A 224 -6.64 3.03 19.17
C GLN A 224 -5.14 3.12 19.41
N ILE A 225 -4.51 4.10 18.75
CA ILE A 225 -3.12 4.49 19.00
C ILE A 225 -3.08 5.99 19.32
N SER A 226 -2.27 6.35 20.31
CA SER A 226 -2.06 7.75 20.70
C SER A 226 -0.63 8.20 20.44
N THR A 227 -0.45 9.49 20.17
CA THR A 227 0.85 10.16 20.28
C THR A 227 0.70 11.57 20.83
N VAL A 228 1.69 12.04 21.60
CA VAL A 228 1.77 13.44 22.03
C VAL A 228 2.70 14.22 21.08
N ARG A 229 2.27 15.39 20.62
CA ARG A 229 3.06 16.31 19.78
C ARG A 229 2.92 17.74 20.27
N TYR A 230 4.00 18.50 20.16
CA TYR A 230 3.95 19.95 20.32
C TYR A 230 3.40 20.59 19.05
N VAL A 231 2.49 21.54 19.21
CA VAL A 231 1.94 22.38 18.15
C VAL A 231 2.36 23.81 18.43
N ASP A 232 2.87 24.51 17.41
CA ASP A 232 3.61 25.77 17.59
C ASP A 232 2.74 27.04 17.52
N GLY A 233 1.44 26.88 17.24
CA GLY A 233 0.50 27.99 17.05
C GLY A 233 0.33 28.47 15.62
N ASN A 234 1.07 27.90 14.66
CA ASN A 234 0.88 28.16 13.24
C ASN A 234 -0.25 27.30 12.65
N ALA A 235 -0.64 27.60 11.42
CA ALA A 235 -1.56 26.76 10.68
C ALA A 235 -0.84 25.50 10.19
N HIS A 236 -1.37 24.33 10.56
CA HIS A 236 -0.87 23.04 10.10
C HIS A 236 -1.94 22.31 9.30
N ASN A 237 -1.51 21.51 8.33
CA ASN A 237 -2.37 20.61 7.56
C ASN A 237 -2.44 19.24 8.23
N TYR A 238 -3.61 18.89 8.76
CA TYR A 238 -3.89 17.59 9.35
C TYR A 238 -4.57 16.71 8.32
N VAL A 239 -4.06 15.49 8.16
CA VAL A 239 -4.62 14.49 7.24
C VAL A 239 -4.79 13.18 8.00
N VAL A 240 -6.01 12.63 8.00
CA VAL A 240 -6.24 11.23 8.38
C VAL A 240 -6.50 10.45 7.11
N GLU A 241 -5.78 9.35 6.96
CA GLU A 241 -6.05 8.36 5.93
C GLU A 241 -6.50 7.07 6.61
N TYR A 242 -7.49 6.42 6.00
CA TYR A 242 -8.16 5.24 6.54
C TYR A 242 -8.48 4.28 5.40
N PHE A 243 -8.48 2.98 5.68
CA PHE A 243 -9.07 1.97 4.82
C PHE A 243 -9.89 0.98 5.63
N GLU A 244 -10.90 0.44 4.95
CA GLU A 244 -11.63 -0.76 5.33
C GLU A 244 -11.30 -1.90 4.37
N ASP A 245 -10.98 -3.08 4.89
CA ASP A 245 -10.87 -4.31 4.13
C ASP A 245 -12.23 -5.01 4.11
N THR A 246 -12.61 -5.66 5.20
CA THR A 246 -13.92 -6.32 5.32
C THR A 246 -14.43 -6.26 6.74
N GLY A 247 -15.76 -6.23 6.91
CA GLY A 247 -16.38 -6.43 8.22
C GLY A 247 -16.88 -5.13 8.84
N GLN A 248 -16.33 -4.76 10.00
CA GLN A 248 -16.81 -3.58 10.73
C GLN A 248 -15.92 -2.37 10.45
N ALA A 249 -16.51 -1.35 9.83
CA ALA A 249 -15.80 -0.14 9.50
C ALA A 249 -15.98 0.96 10.57
N ALA A 250 -14.87 1.46 11.12
CA ALA A 250 -14.87 2.60 12.04
C ALA A 250 -13.58 3.43 11.95
N VAL A 251 -13.71 4.75 12.07
CA VAL A 251 -12.57 5.68 12.17
C VAL A 251 -12.88 6.85 13.09
N GLN A 252 -11.96 7.14 14.00
CA GLN A 252 -12.11 8.17 15.04
C GLN A 252 -10.82 8.96 15.22
N LEU A 253 -10.92 10.28 15.35
CA LEU A 253 -9.80 11.14 15.75
C LEU A 253 -10.21 11.97 16.96
N SER A 254 -9.41 11.89 18.03
CA SER A 254 -9.48 12.79 19.18
C SER A 254 -8.19 13.61 19.25
N ILE A 255 -8.32 14.91 19.53
CA ILE A 255 -7.19 15.83 19.73
C ILE A 255 -7.47 16.58 21.03
N GLN A 256 -6.64 16.39 22.04
CA GLN A 256 -6.84 16.99 23.36
C GLN A 256 -5.56 17.65 23.85
N PRO A 257 -5.63 18.82 24.53
CA PRO A 257 -4.48 19.38 25.22
C PRO A 257 -3.88 18.34 26.16
N SER A 258 -2.56 18.23 26.13
CA SER A 258 -1.80 17.29 26.95
C SER A 258 -0.67 18.02 27.67
N ALA A 259 -0.17 17.42 28.73
CA ALA A 259 1.14 17.81 29.24
C ALA A 259 2.21 17.48 28.17
N PRO A 260 3.40 18.10 28.24
CA PRO A 260 4.56 17.54 27.55
C PRO A 260 4.64 16.04 27.83
N PRO A 261 5.07 15.19 26.86
CA PRO A 261 5.37 13.81 27.17
C PRO A 261 6.26 13.82 28.41
N GLN A 262 5.78 13.27 29.52
CA GLN A 262 6.64 13.19 30.69
C GLN A 262 7.87 12.41 30.21
N PRO A 263 9.09 12.88 30.50
CA PRO A 263 10.23 11.97 30.44
C PRO A 263 9.76 10.75 31.22
N GLN A 264 9.70 9.58 30.56
CA GLN A 264 9.32 8.35 31.25
C GLN A 264 10.10 8.37 32.56
N PRO A 265 9.44 8.27 33.74
CA PRO A 265 10.15 8.30 35.01
C PRO A 265 11.31 7.33 34.83
N PRO A 266 12.56 7.74 35.11
CA PRO A 266 13.72 6.95 34.76
C PRO A 266 13.41 5.53 35.21
N GLN A 267 13.21 4.62 34.24
CA GLN A 267 13.09 3.21 34.57
C GLN A 267 14.33 2.94 35.41
N PRO A 268 14.19 2.31 36.60
CA PRO A 268 15.28 2.21 37.56
C PRO A 268 16.55 1.90 36.81
N GLN A 269 17.43 2.89 36.72
CA GLN A 269 18.65 2.72 35.95
C GLN A 269 19.33 1.51 36.57
N PRO A 270 19.76 0.51 35.78
CA PRO A 270 20.73 -0.45 36.29
C PRO A 270 21.82 0.35 37.02
N PRO A 271 22.32 -0.14 38.17
CA PRO A 271 23.28 0.58 38.99
C PRO A 271 24.35 1.22 38.09
N SER A 272 24.43 2.54 38.19
CA SER A 272 25.27 3.39 37.35
C SER A 272 26.74 3.09 37.62
N GLY A 273 27.30 2.16 36.86
CA GLY A 273 28.61 2.41 36.29
C GLY A 273 28.52 3.64 35.40
N ASN A 274 29.59 4.42 35.28
CA ASN A 274 29.70 5.50 34.29
C ASN A 274 29.71 4.92 32.87
N TRP A 275 28.55 4.44 32.39
CA TRP A 275 28.37 3.95 31.04
C TRP A 275 28.05 5.14 30.15
N THR A 276 29.04 5.62 29.41
CA THR A 276 28.82 6.59 28.34
C THR A 276 28.25 5.86 27.13
N VAL A 277 27.27 6.45 26.44
CA VAL A 277 26.82 5.96 25.12
C VAL A 277 27.88 6.37 24.09
N PRO A 278 28.67 5.43 23.54
CA PRO A 278 29.73 5.79 22.62
C PRO A 278 29.11 6.25 21.31
N GLN A 279 29.68 7.29 20.70
CA GLN A 279 29.25 7.72 19.37
C GLN A 279 29.40 6.54 18.40
N ASN A 280 28.38 6.31 17.56
CA ASN A 280 28.32 5.19 16.62
C ASN A 280 28.39 3.79 17.24
N GLN A 281 27.96 3.65 18.50
CA GLN A 281 27.69 2.34 19.12
C GLN A 281 26.37 2.38 19.87
N TRP A 282 25.88 1.21 20.21
CA TRP A 282 24.70 1.04 21.05
C TRP A 282 25.10 0.60 22.45
N LEU A 283 24.48 1.20 23.45
CA LEU A 283 24.34 0.59 24.77
C LEU A 283 23.09 -0.30 24.74
N ALA A 284 23.28 -1.61 24.83
CA ALA A 284 22.20 -2.59 24.80
C ALA A 284 21.92 -3.11 26.21
N GLN A 285 20.66 -3.02 26.64
CA GLN A 285 20.14 -3.54 27.89
C GLN A 285 19.15 -4.66 27.59
N PHE A 286 19.29 -5.81 28.24
CA PHE A 286 18.47 -7.01 28.00
C PHE A 286 17.65 -7.37 29.25
N PHE A 287 16.39 -7.75 29.08
CA PHE A 287 15.43 -7.99 30.16
C PHE A 287 14.74 -9.34 29.98
N ASN A 288 14.42 -10.03 31.08
CA ASN A 288 13.71 -11.32 31.10
C ASN A 288 12.18 -11.15 31.19
N ASN A 289 11.64 -10.25 30.38
CA ASN A 289 10.21 -9.97 30.20
C ASN A 289 10.00 -9.24 28.86
N THR A 290 8.77 -9.13 28.39
CA THR A 290 8.41 -8.49 27.12
C THR A 290 8.01 -7.02 27.26
N ASP A 291 8.19 -6.41 28.43
CA ASP A 291 7.69 -5.06 28.76
C ASP A 291 8.78 -4.12 29.32
N LEU A 292 10.06 -4.52 29.21
CA LEU A 292 11.22 -3.78 29.72
C LEU A 292 11.14 -3.50 31.22
N ALA A 293 10.42 -4.32 31.99
CA ALA A 293 10.22 -4.09 33.41
C ALA A 293 11.46 -4.45 34.24
N GLY A 294 11.66 -3.71 35.34
CA GLY A 294 12.75 -3.95 36.29
C GLY A 294 14.12 -3.51 35.77
N GLY A 295 15.18 -4.05 36.38
CA GLY A 295 16.55 -3.85 35.93
C GLY A 295 16.95 -4.86 34.85
N PRO A 296 17.85 -4.51 33.92
CA PRO A 296 18.32 -5.45 32.91
C PRO A 296 19.10 -6.62 33.52
N ALA A 297 18.86 -7.81 32.97
CA ALA A 297 19.60 -9.03 33.28
C ALA A 297 21.02 -9.00 32.69
N TYR A 298 21.22 -8.27 31.59
CA TYR A 298 22.52 -8.13 30.94
C TYR A 298 22.66 -6.76 30.27
N ILE A 299 23.89 -6.24 30.24
CA ILE A 299 24.23 -4.98 29.58
C ILE A 299 25.51 -5.19 28.79
N GLN A 300 25.52 -4.72 27.54
CA GLN A 300 26.73 -4.72 26.70
C GLN A 300 26.73 -3.56 25.71
N TYR A 301 27.90 -3.28 25.16
CA TYR A 301 28.02 -2.45 23.97
C TYR A 301 27.86 -3.29 22.71
N VAL A 302 27.07 -2.79 21.76
CA VAL A 302 26.90 -3.40 20.44
C VAL A 302 27.40 -2.41 19.38
N GLY A 303 28.27 -2.89 18.49
CA GLY A 303 28.82 -2.06 17.41
C GLY A 303 27.76 -1.70 16.37
N ARG A 304 27.92 -0.54 15.72
CA ARG A 304 27.09 -0.17 14.57
C ARG A 304 27.44 -1.05 13.36
N GLY A 305 26.45 -1.77 12.84
CA GLY A 305 26.58 -2.60 11.64
C GLY A 305 26.46 -1.82 10.33
N ALA A 306 26.40 -2.56 9.21
CA ALA A 306 26.06 -2.01 7.89
C ALA A 306 24.63 -1.45 7.87
N TYR A 307 23.69 -2.21 8.44
CA TYR A 307 22.48 -1.66 9.02
C TYR A 307 22.84 -1.24 10.46
N PRO A 308 22.55 0.01 10.88
CA PRO A 308 22.99 0.54 12.16
C PRO A 308 22.73 -0.37 13.35
N LEU A 309 21.57 -1.04 13.40
CA LEU A 309 21.27 -2.16 14.30
C LEU A 309 20.86 -3.37 13.45
N ASP A 310 21.52 -4.52 13.65
CA ASP A 310 21.27 -5.77 12.92
C ASP A 310 21.67 -6.96 13.79
N LEU A 311 20.70 -7.56 14.47
CA LEU A 311 20.90 -8.67 15.38
C LEU A 311 19.90 -9.77 15.05
N ASP A 312 20.41 -10.99 14.89
CA ASP A 312 19.62 -12.18 14.62
C ASP A 312 20.06 -13.26 15.61
N TRP A 313 19.16 -13.60 16.53
CA TRP A 313 19.40 -14.60 17.56
C TRP A 313 18.75 -15.94 17.23
N GLY A 314 17.93 -16.01 16.16
CA GLY A 314 17.11 -17.18 15.87
C GLY A 314 16.31 -17.61 17.10
N ASN A 315 16.34 -18.90 17.43
CA ASN A 315 15.70 -19.45 18.64
C ASN A 315 16.60 -19.39 19.89
N GLY A 316 17.67 -18.59 19.86
CA GLY A 316 18.71 -18.54 20.88
C GLY A 316 18.51 -17.40 21.88
N SER A 317 19.18 -17.51 23.02
CA SER A 317 19.28 -16.42 23.99
C SER A 317 20.18 -15.29 23.46
N PRO A 318 19.80 -14.01 23.65
CA PRO A 318 20.55 -12.89 23.11
C PRO A 318 21.81 -12.52 23.91
N ALA A 319 21.88 -12.97 25.17
CA ALA A 319 23.02 -12.72 26.05
C ALA A 319 23.02 -13.67 27.28
N PRO A 320 24.17 -13.89 27.93
CA PRO A 320 24.23 -14.68 29.15
C PRO A 320 23.25 -14.20 30.23
N GLY A 321 22.46 -15.13 30.78
CA GLY A 321 21.46 -14.82 31.81
C GLY A 321 20.15 -14.23 31.28
N VAL A 322 19.99 -14.12 29.95
CA VAL A 322 18.74 -13.73 29.30
C VAL A 322 18.01 -14.96 28.76
N ASN A 323 16.69 -14.98 28.86
CA ASN A 323 15.86 -16.05 28.30
C ASN A 323 15.96 -16.09 26.77
N ALA A 324 15.70 -17.25 26.17
CA ALA A 324 15.59 -17.37 24.70
C ALA A 324 14.25 -16.83 24.17
N ASP A 325 13.18 -17.03 24.94
CA ASP A 325 11.85 -16.48 24.69
C ASP A 325 11.48 -15.50 25.81
N TYR A 326 10.43 -14.69 25.60
CA TYR A 326 9.91 -13.73 26.59
C TYR A 326 10.98 -12.76 27.11
N PHE A 327 11.77 -12.20 26.20
CA PHE A 327 12.78 -11.20 26.54
C PHE A 327 12.50 -9.88 25.83
N SER A 328 13.12 -8.82 26.30
CA SER A 328 13.11 -7.53 25.63
C SER A 328 14.45 -6.85 25.72
N THR A 329 14.65 -5.88 24.85
CA THR A 329 15.90 -5.14 24.72
C THR A 329 15.64 -3.66 24.56
N LYS A 330 16.52 -2.85 25.14
CA LYS A 330 16.59 -1.40 24.91
C LYS A 330 17.99 -1.06 24.42
N PHE A 331 18.06 -0.58 23.18
CA PHE A 331 19.27 -0.05 22.57
C PHE A 331 19.22 1.48 22.60
N GLU A 332 20.27 2.11 23.11
CA GLU A 332 20.44 3.56 23.08
C GLU A 332 21.76 3.90 22.39
N GLY A 333 21.73 4.78 21.40
CA GLY A 333 22.90 5.16 20.61
C GLY A 333 22.88 6.63 20.21
N VAL A 334 24.06 7.20 19.95
CA VAL A 334 24.21 8.57 19.45
C VAL A 334 24.85 8.54 18.07
N PHE A 335 24.15 9.08 17.07
CA PHE A 335 24.57 9.03 15.67
C PHE A 335 24.50 10.42 15.05
N TYR A 336 25.46 10.71 14.16
CA TYR A 336 25.46 11.95 13.39
C TYR A 336 24.51 11.85 12.19
N PHE A 337 23.72 12.88 11.96
CA PHE A 337 22.88 13.06 10.78
C PHE A 337 23.22 14.39 10.10
N ASP A 338 23.28 14.39 8.77
CA ASP A 338 23.19 15.64 8.00
C ASP A 338 21.77 16.19 8.10
N ALA A 339 21.60 17.51 8.05
CA ALA A 339 20.27 18.09 8.02
C ALA A 339 19.47 17.58 6.80
N GLY A 340 18.21 17.17 6.99
CA GLY A 340 17.38 16.69 5.88
C GLY A 340 16.25 15.77 6.29
N ASN A 341 15.65 15.13 5.28
CA ASN A 341 14.60 14.15 5.47
C ASN A 341 15.21 12.74 5.54
N TYR A 342 14.69 11.89 6.42
CA TYR A 342 15.15 10.53 6.61
C TYR A 342 13.97 9.57 6.62
N GLN A 343 14.11 8.46 5.90
CA GLN A 343 13.25 7.30 6.08
C GLN A 343 13.91 6.35 7.07
N PHE A 344 13.19 5.98 8.11
CA PHE A 344 13.54 4.94 9.06
C PHE A 344 12.79 3.67 8.71
N TYR A 345 13.49 2.55 8.81
CA TYR A 345 12.98 1.23 8.53
C TYR A 345 13.33 0.32 9.70
N SER A 346 12.47 -0.66 9.93
CA SER A 346 12.74 -1.77 10.83
C SER A 346 12.27 -3.07 10.19
N ARG A 347 12.90 -4.16 10.59
CA ARG A 347 12.51 -5.54 10.25
C ARG A 347 12.71 -6.35 11.51
N VAL A 348 11.61 -6.85 12.08
CA VAL A 348 11.60 -7.45 13.41
C VAL A 348 10.66 -8.66 13.50
N ASP A 349 10.95 -9.53 14.44
CA ASP A 349 10.09 -10.59 14.95
C ASP A 349 10.52 -10.76 16.42
N ASP A 350 9.73 -10.42 17.44
CA ASP A 350 8.38 -9.83 17.45
C ASP A 350 8.36 -8.27 17.36
N GLY A 351 8.12 -7.56 18.47
CA GLY A 351 7.68 -6.15 18.49
C GLY A 351 8.81 -5.13 18.53
N VAL A 352 8.56 -3.93 18.01
CA VAL A 352 9.57 -2.85 17.98
C VAL A 352 8.98 -1.47 18.22
N ARG A 353 9.75 -0.62 18.90
CA ARG A 353 9.59 0.84 18.87
C ARG A 353 10.90 1.52 18.52
N VAL A 354 10.84 2.54 17.67
CA VAL A 354 12.01 3.33 17.30
C VAL A 354 11.75 4.79 17.64
N TYR A 355 12.73 5.41 18.29
CA TYR A 355 12.70 6.82 18.68
C TYR A 355 13.92 7.55 18.13
N ILE A 356 13.72 8.83 17.81
CA ILE A 356 14.79 9.80 17.58
C ILE A 356 14.58 10.99 18.51
N ASP A 357 15.58 11.34 19.32
CA ASP A 357 15.50 12.40 20.33
C ASP A 357 14.26 12.30 21.22
N ASN A 358 13.95 11.07 21.67
CA ASN A 358 12.76 10.70 22.43
C ASN A 358 11.42 10.86 21.71
N ILE A 359 11.41 11.23 20.42
CA ILE A 359 10.21 11.25 19.59
C ILE A 359 9.96 9.83 19.07
N LEU A 360 8.84 9.24 19.48
CA LEU A 360 8.38 7.94 18.96
C LEU A 360 8.06 8.06 17.47
N LEU A 361 8.83 7.33 16.66
CA LEU A 361 8.79 7.36 15.20
C LEU A 361 8.14 6.10 14.63
N ILE A 362 8.45 4.92 15.17
CA ILE A 362 7.81 3.65 14.81
C ILE A 362 7.26 3.06 16.10
N ASP A 363 5.97 2.69 16.11
CA ASP A 363 5.34 1.96 17.21
C ASP A 363 4.64 0.71 16.68
N ALA A 364 5.28 -0.43 16.86
CA ALA A 364 4.76 -1.72 16.44
C ALA A 364 4.99 -2.76 17.53
N TRP A 365 4.43 -2.50 18.72
CA TRP A 365 4.58 -3.32 19.91
C TRP A 365 3.52 -4.43 20.01
N TYR A 366 3.55 -5.37 19.07
CA TYR A 366 2.66 -6.54 19.02
C TYR A 366 3.38 -7.72 18.37
N ASP A 367 2.83 -8.93 18.48
CA ASP A 367 3.51 -10.17 18.07
C ASP A 367 3.61 -10.33 16.53
N GLY A 368 4.57 -11.12 16.08
CA GLY A 368 4.80 -11.59 14.72
C GLY A 368 5.72 -10.73 13.87
N TYR A 369 6.26 -11.34 12.82
CA TYR A 369 7.07 -10.71 11.79
C TYR A 369 6.48 -9.40 11.24
N LYS A 370 7.31 -8.36 11.12
CA LYS A 370 6.92 -7.09 10.49
C LYS A 370 8.09 -6.23 10.04
N GLU A 371 7.79 -5.35 9.08
CA GLU A 371 8.74 -4.38 8.53
C GLU A 371 8.22 -2.92 8.58
N PRO A 372 7.92 -2.36 9.76
CA PRO A 372 7.38 -1.02 9.83
C PRO A 372 8.45 0.02 9.46
N SER A 373 7.99 1.11 8.85
CA SER A 373 8.83 2.23 8.45
C SER A 373 8.11 3.55 8.68
N ASN A 374 8.87 4.62 8.89
CA ASN A 374 8.33 5.97 8.99
C ASN A 374 9.36 7.02 8.52
N THR A 375 8.88 8.17 8.06
CA THR A 375 9.70 9.30 7.63
C THR A 375 9.83 10.32 8.76
N PHE A 376 11.04 10.75 9.06
CA PHE A 376 11.31 11.96 9.84
C PHE A 376 11.76 13.08 8.90
N ARG A 377 10.99 14.17 8.78
CA ARG A 377 11.32 15.29 7.88
C ARG A 377 11.98 16.43 8.65
N GLN A 378 12.82 17.19 7.96
CA GLN A 378 13.50 18.37 8.49
C GLN A 378 14.29 18.09 9.79
N LEU A 379 14.98 16.95 9.83
CA LEU A 379 15.94 16.68 10.90
C LEU A 379 17.04 17.74 10.85
N GLY A 380 17.34 18.34 12.00
CA GLY A 380 18.51 19.21 12.15
C GLY A 380 19.80 18.45 11.86
N GLY A 381 20.86 19.13 11.45
CA GLY A 381 22.17 18.49 11.34
C GLY A 381 22.81 18.37 12.72
N GLY A 382 23.47 17.25 13.01
CA GLY A 382 24.16 17.06 14.29
C GLY A 382 24.06 15.65 14.85
N ASN A 383 24.41 15.51 16.13
CA ASN A 383 24.26 14.26 16.86
C ASN A 383 22.83 14.13 17.40
N HIS A 384 22.18 13.02 17.08
CA HIS A 384 20.85 12.67 17.55
C HIS A 384 20.89 11.37 18.35
N THR A 385 20.04 11.29 19.38
CA THR A 385 19.85 10.05 20.14
C THR A 385 18.88 9.17 19.40
N ILE A 386 19.26 7.92 19.15
CA ILE A 386 18.34 6.89 18.65
C ILE A 386 18.12 5.89 19.76
N ARG A 387 16.84 5.56 20.01
CA ARG A 387 16.45 4.48 20.90
C ARG A 387 15.64 3.45 20.13
N VAL A 388 16.00 2.18 20.29
CA VAL A 388 15.24 1.05 19.77
C VAL A 388 14.82 0.19 20.95
N GLU A 389 13.53 0.00 21.12
CA GLU A 389 12.96 -0.99 22.02
C GLU A 389 12.52 -2.17 21.17
N PHE A 390 12.83 -3.39 21.59
CA PHE A 390 12.43 -4.62 20.92
C PHE A 390 11.99 -5.64 21.96
N TYR A 391 11.00 -6.47 21.65
CA TYR A 391 10.70 -7.67 22.44
C TYR A 391 10.56 -8.89 21.56
N GLU A 392 10.88 -10.03 22.16
CA GLU A 392 10.54 -11.36 21.67
C GLU A 392 9.63 -12.05 22.66
N ARG A 393 8.50 -12.56 22.17
CA ARG A 393 7.58 -13.39 22.95
C ARG A 393 7.94 -14.85 22.82
N THR A 394 7.94 -15.39 21.60
CA THR A 394 8.28 -16.80 21.34
C THR A 394 8.78 -17.01 19.93
N GLY A 395 9.75 -17.91 19.76
CA GLY A 395 10.15 -18.39 18.43
C GLY A 395 11.46 -17.78 17.98
N THR A 396 11.47 -17.19 16.78
CA THR A 396 12.69 -16.65 16.19
C THR A 396 12.81 -15.15 16.44
N ALA A 397 13.84 -14.77 17.19
CA ALA A 397 14.10 -13.38 17.51
C ALA A 397 15.11 -12.74 16.55
N PHE A 398 14.71 -11.65 15.89
CA PHE A 398 15.66 -10.75 15.23
C PHE A 398 15.17 -9.30 15.23
N VAL A 399 16.13 -8.38 15.22
CA VAL A 399 15.90 -6.94 15.11
C VAL A 399 16.89 -6.30 14.16
N ARG A 400 16.35 -5.66 13.12
CA ARG A 400 17.12 -4.80 12.22
C ARG A 400 16.48 -3.43 12.15
N VAL A 401 17.26 -2.37 12.37
CA VAL A 401 16.82 -0.97 12.24
C VAL A 401 17.86 -0.18 11.45
N TRP A 402 17.37 0.56 10.46
CA TRP A 402 18.22 1.40 9.62
C TRP A 402 17.49 2.64 9.14
N TRP A 403 18.26 3.59 8.61
CA TRP A 403 17.72 4.81 8.04
C TRP A 403 18.49 5.22 6.80
N SER A 404 17.80 5.91 5.90
CA SER A 404 18.39 6.50 4.70
C SER A 404 17.93 7.95 4.58
N ARG A 405 18.86 8.85 4.24
CA ARG A 405 18.49 10.20 3.83
C ARG A 405 17.69 10.12 2.54
N ILE A 406 16.59 10.86 2.46
CA ILE A 406 15.73 10.96 1.29
C ILE A 406 15.69 12.42 0.82
N ASN A 407 15.52 12.59 -0.48
CA ASN A 407 15.46 13.92 -1.12
C ASN A 407 14.12 14.60 -0.86
#